data_AF-A0ABD3TJ87-F1
#
_entry.id   AF-A0ABD3TJ87-F1
#
_cell.length_a   1.000
_cell.length_b   1.000
_cell.length_c   1.000
_cell.angle_alpha   90.00
_cell.angle_beta   90.00
_cell.angle_gamma   90.00
#
_symmetry.space_group_name_H-M   'P 1'
#
loop_
_entity.id
_entity.type
_entity.pdbx_description
1 polymer ?
#
loop_
_entity_poly.entity_id
_entity_poly.type
_entity_poly.pdbx_seq_one_letter_code
_entity_poly.pdbx_strand_id
1 'polypeptide(L)'
;VIFRRSSGEIPHGNSREKSTCMKGCLKLRTFYSAPIIVFMHNIICTVVFLVLYSYVLVSKMEPKVSVENVCLILWVLSFFIGEIIQFSRIRALSVWKKWKLYKADGWNVLDMLTILLFTIGMSVLMINPQPISVETARVILGMDIVLFFLRLLHAFHAHREVGPKLVMIMKMVWDLISLGAILGVFILAYAIASYAILYPNTALDIHKLMKILKRPFWNIYGDLLLEEVE
;
A
#
# COMPACT_ATOMS: atom_id res chain seq x y z
N VAL A 1 65.88 -50.71 -20.23
CA VAL A 1 65.11 -49.65 -19.52
C VAL A 1 63.91 -49.27 -20.40
N ILE A 2 62.98 -50.19 -20.69
CA ILE A 2 61.65 -50.35 -20.05
C ILE A 2 61.15 -49.10 -19.29
N PHE A 3 60.27 -48.31 -19.92
CA PHE A 3 58.89 -48.12 -19.47
C PHE A 3 58.02 -47.48 -20.58
N ARG A 4 57.04 -48.24 -21.07
CA ARG A 4 55.85 -47.75 -21.76
C ARG A 4 54.99 -46.97 -20.77
N ARG A 5 54.35 -45.87 -21.20
CA ARG A 5 53.00 -45.57 -20.75
C ARG A 5 52.15 -45.13 -21.93
N SER A 6 51.31 -46.09 -22.35
CA SER A 6 50.19 -45.92 -23.25
C SER A 6 49.02 -45.26 -22.51
N SER A 7 48.16 -44.64 -23.32
CA SER A 7 46.73 -44.45 -23.11
C SER A 7 46.25 -43.19 -22.41
N GLY A 8 45.44 -42.43 -23.15
CA GLY A 8 44.52 -41.45 -22.61
C GLY A 8 44.13 -40.38 -23.62
N GLU A 9 43.48 -40.77 -24.71
CA GLU A 9 42.69 -39.81 -25.50
C GLU A 9 41.75 -39.05 -24.55
N ILE A 10 41.93 -37.73 -24.49
CA ILE A 10 41.04 -36.84 -23.76
C ILE A 10 39.77 -36.71 -24.63
N PRO A 11 38.57 -37.07 -24.14
CA PRO A 11 37.36 -36.86 -24.92
C PRO A 11 37.07 -35.36 -24.98
N HIS A 12 37.46 -34.73 -26.08
CA HIS A 12 36.98 -33.42 -26.52
C HIS A 12 35.49 -33.53 -26.86
N GLY A 13 34.61 -33.47 -25.86
CA GLY A 13 33.17 -33.59 -26.11
C GLY A 13 32.25 -32.79 -25.19
N ASN A 14 32.56 -32.63 -23.90
CA ASN A 14 31.57 -32.16 -22.92
C ASN A 14 31.85 -30.77 -22.29
N SER A 15 32.99 -30.15 -22.60
CA SER A 15 33.42 -28.88 -21.99
C SER A 15 32.79 -27.64 -22.64
N ARG A 16 32.44 -27.71 -23.93
CA ARG A 16 31.79 -26.61 -24.67
C ARG A 16 30.30 -26.48 -24.31
N GLU A 17 29.61 -27.58 -24.05
CA GLU A 17 28.17 -27.57 -23.77
C GLU A 17 27.86 -27.04 -22.35
N LYS A 18 28.64 -27.48 -21.34
CA LYS A 18 28.59 -26.92 -19.97
C LYS A 18 28.96 -25.43 -19.92
N SER A 19 29.91 -24.98 -20.74
CA SER A 19 30.27 -23.55 -20.89
C SER A 19 29.11 -22.72 -21.46
N THR A 20 28.32 -23.29 -22.37
CA THR A 20 27.24 -22.56 -23.06
C THR A 20 25.97 -22.51 -22.21
N CYS A 21 25.61 -23.59 -21.52
CA CYS A 21 24.52 -23.61 -20.53
C CYS A 21 24.82 -22.69 -19.33
N MET A 22 26.06 -22.69 -18.83
CA MET A 22 26.48 -21.81 -17.74
C MET A 22 26.49 -20.32 -18.17
N LYS A 23 26.83 -20.03 -19.44
CA LYS A 23 26.67 -18.69 -20.03
C LYS A 23 25.20 -18.29 -20.19
N GLY A 24 24.30 -19.23 -20.49
CA GLY A 24 22.85 -19.00 -20.59
C GLY A 24 22.23 -18.65 -19.24
N CYS A 25 22.45 -19.48 -18.21
CA CYS A 25 21.97 -19.21 -16.85
C CYS A 25 22.58 -17.93 -16.25
N LEU A 26 23.85 -17.65 -16.54
CA LEU A 26 24.49 -16.41 -16.12
C LEU A 26 23.89 -15.20 -16.84
N LYS A 27 23.65 -15.27 -18.15
CA LYS A 27 22.97 -14.21 -18.91
C LYS A 27 21.55 -13.95 -18.40
N LEU A 28 20.78 -15.00 -18.10
CA LEU A 28 19.45 -14.88 -17.50
C LEU A 28 19.53 -14.24 -16.11
N ARG A 29 20.48 -14.65 -15.27
CA ARG A 29 20.70 -14.05 -13.95
C ARG A 29 21.06 -12.57 -14.07
N THR A 30 21.94 -12.20 -15.00
CA THR A 30 22.32 -10.80 -15.25
C THR A 30 21.13 -9.99 -15.77
N PHE A 31 20.28 -10.58 -16.61
CA PHE A 31 19.06 -9.94 -17.11
C PHE A 31 18.04 -9.67 -15.99
N TYR A 32 17.74 -10.67 -15.14
CA TYR A 32 16.83 -10.50 -13.99
C TYR A 32 17.43 -9.62 -12.88
N SER A 33 18.74 -9.48 -12.81
CA SER A 33 19.42 -8.57 -11.86
C SER A 33 19.42 -7.12 -12.34
N ALA A 34 18.95 -6.84 -13.56
CA ALA A 34 18.88 -5.47 -14.06
C ALA A 34 17.86 -4.66 -13.24
N PRO A 35 18.19 -3.42 -12.83
CA PRO A 35 17.36 -2.63 -11.92
C PRO A 35 15.96 -2.34 -12.44
N ILE A 36 15.81 -2.18 -13.77
CA ILE A 36 14.52 -1.95 -14.43
C ILE A 36 13.62 -3.19 -14.35
N ILE A 37 14.20 -4.39 -14.53
CA ILE A 37 13.45 -5.65 -14.47
C ILE A 37 12.97 -5.92 -13.04
N VAL A 38 13.84 -5.70 -12.04
CA VAL A 38 13.48 -5.82 -10.62
C VAL A 38 12.35 -4.84 -10.26
N PHE A 39 12.42 -3.61 -10.75
CA PHE A 39 11.37 -2.61 -10.52
C PHE A 39 10.02 -2.99 -11.14
N MET A 40 10.01 -3.41 -12.41
CA MET A 40 8.78 -3.84 -13.09
C MET A 40 8.20 -5.10 -12.45
N HIS A 41 9.06 -6.05 -12.06
CA HIS A 41 8.64 -7.23 -11.33
C HIS A 41 7.99 -6.86 -9.99
N ASN A 42 8.57 -5.91 -9.25
CA ASN A 42 7.99 -5.42 -8.01
C ASN A 42 6.57 -4.85 -8.24
N ILE A 43 6.38 -4.01 -9.26
CA ILE A 43 5.05 -3.46 -9.59
C ILE A 43 4.06 -4.57 -9.92
N ILE A 44 4.42 -5.50 -10.81
CA ILE A 44 3.54 -6.60 -11.23
C ILE A 44 3.16 -7.44 -10.00
N CYS A 45 4.13 -7.79 -9.16
CA CYS A 45 3.88 -8.52 -7.91
C CYS A 45 2.97 -7.75 -6.96
N THR A 46 3.15 -6.43 -6.79
CA THR A 46 2.27 -5.60 -5.96
C THR A 46 0.83 -5.57 -6.52
N VAL A 47 0.65 -5.45 -7.83
CA VAL A 47 -0.68 -5.47 -8.45
C VAL A 47 -1.36 -6.83 -8.26
N VAL A 48 -0.64 -7.93 -8.48
CA VAL A 48 -1.17 -9.29 -8.25
C VAL A 48 -1.55 -9.49 -6.78
N PHE A 49 -0.70 -9.02 -5.84
CA PHE A 49 -1.00 -9.03 -4.42
C PHE A 49 -2.27 -8.24 -4.09
N LEU A 50 -2.44 -7.03 -4.64
CA LEU A 50 -3.62 -6.19 -4.43
C LEU A 50 -4.90 -6.85 -4.94
N VAL A 51 -4.84 -7.52 -6.10
CA VAL A 51 -5.97 -8.27 -6.65
C VAL A 51 -6.32 -9.46 -5.76
N LEU A 52 -5.33 -10.23 -5.31
CA LEU A 52 -5.54 -11.34 -4.37
C LEU A 52 -6.14 -10.84 -3.05
N TYR A 53 -5.61 -9.74 -2.50
CA TYR A 53 -6.10 -9.16 -1.26
C TYR A 53 -7.54 -8.65 -1.40
N SER A 54 -7.85 -7.95 -2.50
CA SER A 54 -9.21 -7.51 -2.81
C SER A 54 -10.18 -8.69 -2.90
N TYR A 55 -9.78 -9.77 -3.59
CA TYR A 55 -10.58 -10.97 -3.73
C TYR A 55 -10.88 -11.64 -2.37
N VAL A 56 -9.87 -11.77 -1.50
CA VAL A 56 -10.06 -12.35 -0.17
C VAL A 56 -10.97 -11.48 0.69
N LEU A 57 -10.77 -10.15 0.70
CA LEU A 57 -11.55 -9.22 1.51
C LEU A 57 -13.04 -9.20 1.11
N VAL A 58 -13.33 -9.24 -0.19
CA VAL A 58 -14.70 -9.19 -0.70
C VAL A 58 -15.38 -10.55 -0.64
N SER A 59 -14.73 -11.61 -1.12
CA SER A 59 -15.38 -12.89 -1.38
C SER A 59 -15.18 -13.96 -0.31
N LYS A 60 -14.08 -13.93 0.46
CA LYS A 60 -13.65 -15.07 1.29
C LYS A 60 -13.13 -14.68 2.66
N MET A 61 -13.76 -13.71 3.31
CA MET A 61 -13.41 -13.35 4.68
C MET A 61 -14.06 -14.31 5.69
N GLU A 62 -13.48 -15.50 5.80
CA GLU A 62 -13.85 -16.49 6.81
C GLU A 62 -12.74 -16.63 7.86
N PRO A 63 -13.07 -16.87 9.15
CA PRO A 63 -12.08 -17.08 10.21
C PRO A 63 -11.37 -18.45 10.11
N LYS A 64 -11.51 -19.16 8.99
CA LYS A 64 -10.85 -20.43 8.74
C LYS A 64 -9.52 -20.21 8.02
N VAL A 65 -8.56 -21.10 8.28
CA VAL A 65 -7.29 -21.18 7.54
C VAL A 65 -7.58 -21.68 6.12
N SER A 66 -7.91 -20.74 5.24
CA SER A 66 -8.02 -20.96 3.80
C SER A 66 -6.67 -20.73 3.13
N VAL A 67 -6.45 -21.39 1.98
CA VAL A 67 -5.20 -21.29 1.22
C VAL A 67 -4.91 -19.83 0.85
N GLU A 68 -5.94 -19.06 0.53
CA GLU A 68 -5.82 -17.65 0.14
C GLU A 68 -5.36 -16.76 1.31
N ASN A 69 -5.89 -17.00 2.53
CA ASN A 69 -5.47 -16.29 3.74
C ASN A 69 -4.00 -16.58 4.05
N VAL A 70 -3.57 -17.84 3.91
CA VAL A 70 -2.17 -18.24 4.11
C VAL A 70 -1.26 -17.58 3.07
N CYS A 71 -1.66 -17.58 1.78
CA CYS A 71 -0.92 -16.88 0.73
C CYS A 71 -0.74 -15.39 1.03
N LEU A 72 -1.79 -14.70 1.50
CA LEU A 72 -1.69 -13.29 1.88
C LEU A 72 -0.75 -13.06 3.06
N ILE A 73 -0.86 -13.88 4.12
CA ILE A 73 0.03 -13.79 5.29
C ILE A 73 1.48 -13.96 4.86
N LEU A 74 1.78 -14.97 4.02
CA LEU A 74 3.13 -15.20 3.52
C LEU A 74 3.65 -14.03 2.68
N TRP A 75 2.78 -13.39 1.90
CA TRP A 75 3.16 -12.22 1.10
C TRP A 75 3.47 -11.02 1.99
N VAL A 76 2.62 -10.72 2.97
CA VAL A 76 2.88 -9.63 3.92
C VAL A 76 4.11 -9.90 4.78
N LEU A 77 4.34 -11.16 5.17
CA LEU A 77 5.58 -11.57 5.83
C LEU A 77 6.81 -11.28 4.96
N SER A 78 6.72 -11.51 3.64
CA SER A 78 7.79 -11.18 2.70
C SER A 78 8.08 -9.68 2.66
N PHE A 79 7.05 -8.83 2.71
CA PHE A 79 7.22 -7.37 2.85
C PHE A 79 7.85 -6.98 4.19
N PHE A 80 7.43 -7.61 5.29
CA PHE A 80 8.01 -7.35 6.61
C PHE A 80 9.50 -7.69 6.68
N ILE A 81 9.91 -8.83 6.11
CA ILE A 81 11.32 -9.19 5.98
C ILE A 81 12.07 -8.16 5.13
N GLY A 82 11.46 -7.68 4.05
CA GLY A 82 12.00 -6.59 3.23
C GLY A 82 12.29 -5.33 4.05
N GLU A 83 11.36 -4.91 4.89
CA GLU A 83 11.52 -3.74 5.78
C GLU A 83 12.62 -3.95 6.82
N ILE A 84 12.73 -5.14 7.41
CA ILE A 84 13.82 -5.47 8.35
C ILE A 84 15.19 -5.36 7.65
N ILE A 85 15.29 -5.85 6.42
CA ILE A 85 16.52 -5.77 5.63
C ILE A 85 16.84 -4.30 5.31
N GLN A 86 15.86 -3.51 4.91
CA GLN A 86 16.02 -2.08 4.65
C GLN A 86 16.50 -1.32 5.89
N PHE A 87 15.84 -1.55 7.03
CA PHE A 87 16.22 -0.98 8.32
C PHE A 87 17.65 -1.35 8.73
N SER A 88 18.05 -2.61 8.49
CA SER A 88 19.39 -3.10 8.81
C SER A 88 20.49 -2.43 7.98
N ARG A 89 20.21 -2.14 6.70
CA ARG A 89 21.12 -1.48 5.75
C ARG A 89 21.36 0.00 6.03
N ILE A 90 20.58 0.64 6.91
CA ILE A 90 20.77 2.05 7.27
C ILE A 90 22.14 2.23 7.95
N ARG A 91 22.92 3.16 7.40
CA ARG A 91 24.28 3.48 7.87
C ARG A 91 24.23 4.37 9.13
N ALA A 92 23.99 3.77 10.29
CA ALA A 92 24.19 4.42 11.59
C ALA A 92 24.62 3.40 12.66
N LEU A 93 25.47 3.82 13.60
CA LEU A 93 26.02 2.94 14.64
C LEU A 93 25.02 2.71 15.80
N SER A 94 24.12 3.66 16.06
CA SER A 94 23.13 3.59 17.13
C SER A 94 21.74 3.25 16.58
N VAL A 95 21.07 2.28 17.21
CA VAL A 95 19.72 1.82 16.83
C VAL A 95 18.69 2.95 16.92
N TRP A 96 18.80 3.82 17.92
CA TRP A 96 17.93 4.98 18.05
C TRP A 96 18.12 5.94 16.87
N LYS A 97 19.37 6.23 16.51
CA LYS A 97 19.66 7.10 15.35
C LYS A 97 19.13 6.48 14.04
N LYS A 98 19.24 5.16 13.86
CA LYS A 98 18.61 4.45 12.73
C LYS A 98 17.10 4.62 12.70
N TRP A 99 16.43 4.41 13.84
CA TRP A 99 14.98 4.56 13.96
C TRP A 99 14.50 5.97 13.68
N LYS A 100 15.18 6.98 14.23
CA LYS A 100 14.87 8.39 13.98
C LYS A 100 15.02 8.75 12.51
N LEU A 101 16.06 8.24 11.85
CA LEU A 101 16.30 8.47 10.42
C LEU A 101 15.27 7.73 9.55
N TYR A 102 14.93 6.49 9.91
CA TYR A 102 13.94 5.70 9.19
C TYR A 102 12.55 6.35 9.22
N LYS A 103 12.12 6.84 10.38
CA LYS A 103 10.84 7.56 10.56
C LYS A 103 10.79 8.96 9.95
N ALA A 104 11.93 9.51 9.53
CA ALA A 104 11.94 10.83 8.88
C ALA A 104 11.35 10.77 7.46
N ASP A 105 11.33 9.59 6.84
CA ASP A 105 10.71 9.38 5.54
C ASP A 105 9.24 8.96 5.71
N GLY A 106 8.33 9.74 5.13
CA GLY A 106 6.89 9.48 5.20
C GLY A 106 6.48 8.16 4.55
N TRP A 107 7.22 7.69 3.55
CA TRP A 107 6.93 6.41 2.89
C TRP A 107 7.24 5.21 3.78
N ASN A 108 8.35 5.27 4.53
CA ASN A 108 8.70 4.23 5.50
C ASN A 108 7.67 4.19 6.66
N VAL A 109 7.13 5.34 7.05
CA VAL A 109 6.05 5.39 8.07
C VAL A 109 4.78 4.74 7.55
N LEU A 110 4.42 4.98 6.28
CA LEU A 110 3.28 4.33 5.62
C LEU A 110 3.49 2.80 5.55
N ASP A 111 4.68 2.34 5.17
CA ASP A 111 4.99 0.91 5.09
C ASP A 111 4.93 0.23 6.49
N MET A 112 5.41 0.89 7.54
CA MET A 112 5.21 0.40 8.92
C MET A 112 3.74 0.35 9.34
N LEU A 113 2.96 1.36 8.95
CA LEU A 113 1.54 1.46 9.27
C LEU A 113 0.76 0.31 8.61
N THR A 114 1.01 0.03 7.32
CA THR A 114 0.37 -1.09 6.60
C THR A 114 0.64 -2.43 7.28
N ILE A 115 1.90 -2.74 7.61
CA ILE A 115 2.24 -4.02 8.27
C ILE A 115 1.58 -4.10 9.66
N LEU A 116 1.54 -2.99 10.41
CA LEU A 116 0.90 -2.94 11.72
C LEU A 116 -0.62 -3.17 11.62
N LEU A 117 -1.32 -2.47 10.73
CA LEU A 117 -2.76 -2.64 10.55
C LEU A 117 -3.11 -4.03 10.04
N PHE A 118 -2.34 -4.59 9.11
CA PHE A 118 -2.55 -5.96 8.64
C PHE A 118 -2.39 -6.97 9.78
N THR A 119 -1.32 -6.87 10.57
CA THR A 119 -1.10 -7.80 11.70
C THR A 119 -2.19 -7.68 12.78
N ILE A 120 -2.66 -6.47 13.07
CA ILE A 120 -3.80 -6.26 13.98
C ILE A 120 -5.07 -6.86 13.37
N GLY A 121 -5.41 -6.55 12.12
CA GLY A 121 -6.62 -7.06 11.45
C GLY A 121 -6.65 -8.59 11.39
N MET A 122 -5.52 -9.21 11.04
CA MET A 122 -5.39 -10.67 11.00
C MET A 122 -5.41 -11.31 12.38
N SER A 123 -4.83 -10.68 13.40
CA SER A 123 -4.88 -11.19 14.77
C SER A 123 -6.31 -11.15 15.33
N VAL A 124 -7.06 -10.05 15.09
CA VAL A 124 -8.47 -9.94 15.47
C VAL A 124 -9.32 -11.01 14.78
N LEU A 125 -9.04 -11.30 13.51
CA LEU A 125 -9.73 -12.35 12.76
C LEU A 125 -9.47 -13.76 13.30
N MET A 126 -8.24 -14.05 13.76
CA MET A 126 -7.81 -15.39 14.17
C MET A 126 -8.07 -15.71 15.65
N ILE A 127 -8.02 -14.72 16.55
CA ILE A 127 -8.10 -14.94 18.00
C ILE A 127 -9.53 -15.28 18.44
N ASN A 128 -10.54 -14.62 17.87
CA ASN A 128 -11.93 -14.82 18.24
C ASN A 128 -12.80 -14.92 16.99
N PRO A 129 -13.34 -16.10 16.63
CA PRO A 129 -14.25 -16.27 15.49
C PRO A 129 -15.69 -15.88 15.86
N GLN A 130 -15.88 -14.73 16.50
CA GLN A 130 -17.21 -14.16 16.76
C GLN A 130 -17.64 -13.26 15.59
N PRO A 131 -18.94 -13.09 15.33
CA PRO A 131 -19.41 -12.24 14.21
C PRO A 131 -18.92 -10.80 14.34
N ILE A 132 -18.91 -10.25 15.56
CA ILE A 132 -18.48 -8.86 15.85
C ILE A 132 -16.98 -8.65 15.56
N SER A 133 -16.13 -9.62 15.92
CA SER A 133 -14.70 -9.53 15.64
C SER A 133 -14.40 -9.70 14.16
N VAL A 134 -15.17 -10.51 13.43
CA VAL A 134 -15.04 -10.63 11.97
C VAL A 134 -15.42 -9.32 11.28
N GLU A 135 -16.51 -8.66 11.69
CA GLU A 135 -16.87 -7.33 11.18
C GLU A 135 -15.80 -6.28 11.48
N THR A 136 -15.28 -6.29 12.71
CA THR A 136 -14.21 -5.39 13.13
C THR A 136 -12.94 -5.62 12.32
N ALA A 137 -12.53 -6.88 12.13
CA ALA A 137 -11.40 -7.24 11.28
C ALA A 137 -11.62 -6.82 9.83
N ARG A 138 -12.85 -6.91 9.32
CA ARG A 138 -13.20 -6.47 7.95
C ARG A 138 -13.01 -4.98 7.77
N VAL A 139 -13.42 -4.18 8.76
CA VAL A 139 -13.20 -2.73 8.73
C VAL A 139 -11.70 -2.41 8.79
N ILE A 140 -10.95 -3.06 9.67
CA ILE A 140 -9.50 -2.84 9.82
C ILE A 140 -8.77 -3.21 8.53
N LEU A 141 -9.01 -4.41 7.98
CA LEU A 141 -8.39 -4.87 6.72
C LEU A 141 -8.88 -4.07 5.51
N GLY A 142 -10.11 -3.55 5.55
CA GLY A 142 -10.65 -2.64 4.55
C GLY A 142 -9.98 -1.26 4.56
N MET A 143 -9.55 -0.76 5.71
CA MET A 143 -8.70 0.43 5.78
C MET A 143 -7.26 0.12 5.34
N ASP A 144 -6.76 -1.06 5.72
CA ASP A 144 -5.41 -1.51 5.38
C ASP A 144 -5.19 -1.66 3.86
N ILE A 145 -6.16 -2.23 3.12
CA ILE A 145 -6.02 -2.35 1.66
C ILE A 145 -5.87 -0.98 0.98
N VAL A 146 -6.52 0.07 1.48
CA VAL A 146 -6.33 1.45 0.98
C VAL A 146 -4.88 1.90 1.15
N LEU A 147 -4.25 1.57 2.28
CA LEU A 147 -2.84 1.89 2.51
C LEU A 147 -1.91 1.09 1.58
N PHE A 148 -2.23 -0.17 1.27
CA PHE A 148 -1.50 -0.93 0.25
C PHE A 148 -1.66 -0.34 -1.16
N PHE A 149 -2.81 0.25 -1.51
CA PHE A 149 -2.95 1.02 -2.74
C PHE A 149 -2.10 2.30 -2.71
N LEU A 150 -2.01 3.00 -1.57
CA LEU A 150 -1.07 4.13 -1.43
C LEU A 150 0.39 3.69 -1.59
N ARG A 151 0.74 2.46 -1.18
CA ARG A 151 2.07 1.90 -1.43
C ARG A 151 2.35 1.67 -2.92
N LEU A 152 1.33 1.36 -3.73
CA LEU A 152 1.49 1.31 -5.20
C LEU A 152 1.88 2.69 -5.76
N LEU A 153 1.39 3.78 -5.15
CA LEU A 153 1.80 5.15 -5.51
C LEU A 153 3.30 5.39 -5.25
N HIS A 154 3.85 4.82 -4.17
CA HIS A 154 5.28 4.89 -3.88
C HIS A 154 6.10 4.27 -5.01
N ALA A 155 5.66 3.13 -5.55
CA ALA A 155 6.30 2.51 -6.70
C ALA A 155 6.21 3.41 -7.96
N PHE A 156 5.06 4.05 -8.21
CA PHE A 156 4.92 4.98 -9.33
C PHE A 156 5.75 6.26 -9.20
N HIS A 157 6.09 6.68 -7.98
CA HIS A 157 6.99 7.82 -7.77
C HIS A 157 8.38 7.60 -8.40
N ALA A 158 8.86 6.36 -8.44
CA ALA A 158 10.14 6.02 -9.08
C ALA A 158 10.05 5.95 -10.63
N HIS A 159 8.85 6.00 -11.21
CA HIS A 159 8.68 5.98 -12.66
C HIS A 159 9.07 7.32 -13.30
N ARG A 160 9.89 7.28 -14.36
CA ARG A 160 10.50 8.46 -15.00
C ARG A 160 9.50 9.54 -15.42
N GLU A 161 8.33 9.14 -15.91
CA GLU A 161 7.33 10.07 -16.44
C GLU A 161 6.20 10.42 -15.44
N VAL A 162 5.93 9.53 -14.48
CA VAL A 162 4.81 9.67 -13.55
C VAL A 162 5.26 10.32 -12.25
N GLY A 163 6.48 10.04 -11.79
CA GLY A 163 7.07 10.62 -10.58
C GLY A 163 7.00 12.14 -10.53
N PRO A 164 7.50 12.88 -11.55
CA PRO A 164 7.44 14.35 -11.55
C PRO A 164 6.02 14.90 -11.49
N LYS A 165 5.05 14.22 -12.14
CA LYS A 165 3.63 14.61 -12.10
C LYS A 165 3.04 14.39 -10.71
N LEU A 166 3.36 13.27 -10.05
CA LEU A 166 2.93 13.01 -8.68
C LEU A 166 3.47 14.04 -7.69
N VAL A 167 4.75 14.40 -7.80
CA VAL A 167 5.36 15.44 -6.96
C VAL A 167 4.69 16.80 -7.20
N MET A 168 4.34 17.12 -8.45
CA MET A 168 3.61 18.34 -8.78
C MET A 168 2.22 18.36 -8.14
N ILE A 169 1.46 17.26 -8.24
CA ILE A 169 0.14 17.13 -7.60
C ILE A 169 0.26 17.32 -6.09
N MET A 170 1.23 16.66 -5.43
CA MET A 170 1.43 16.78 -3.99
C MET A 170 1.73 18.21 -3.54
N LYS A 171 2.43 18.99 -4.36
CA LYS A 171 2.67 20.41 -4.08
C LYS A 171 1.40 21.25 -4.24
N MET A 172 0.58 20.97 -5.25
CA MET A 172 -0.70 21.65 -5.49
C MET A 172 -1.75 21.34 -4.42
N VAL A 173 -1.68 20.18 -3.75
CA VAL A 173 -2.61 19.83 -2.67
C VAL A 173 -2.54 20.85 -1.53
N TRP A 174 -1.36 21.40 -1.21
CA TRP A 174 -1.24 22.43 -0.18
C TRP A 174 -1.97 23.72 -0.54
N ASP A 175 -1.86 24.16 -1.80
CA ASP A 175 -2.60 25.32 -2.30
C ASP A 175 -4.11 25.04 -2.31
N LEU A 176 -4.52 23.81 -2.67
CA LEU A 176 -5.92 23.38 -2.64
C LEU A 176 -6.48 23.36 -1.21
N ILE A 177 -5.69 22.98 -0.20
CA ILE A 177 -6.11 23.01 1.20
C ILE A 177 -6.37 24.46 1.64
N SER A 178 -5.49 25.40 1.28
CA SER A 178 -5.69 26.82 1.58
C SER A 178 -6.94 27.39 0.91
N LEU A 179 -7.19 27.04 -0.36
CA LEU A 179 -8.42 27.41 -1.06
C LEU A 179 -9.66 26.78 -0.41
N GLY A 180 -9.58 25.50 -0.06
CA GLY A 180 -10.66 24.76 0.61
C GLY A 180 -11.01 25.34 1.97
N ALA A 181 -10.03 25.88 2.71
CA ALA A 181 -10.28 26.55 3.98
C ALA A 181 -11.08 27.86 3.79
N ILE A 182 -10.73 28.68 2.79
CA ILE A 182 -11.48 29.90 2.46
C ILE A 182 -12.91 29.55 2.04
N LEU A 183 -13.07 28.57 1.14
CA LEU A 183 -14.37 28.07 0.72
C LEU A 183 -15.18 27.56 1.93
N GLY A 184 -14.55 26.82 2.84
CA GLY A 184 -15.16 26.31 4.06
C GLY A 184 -15.78 27.39 4.94
N VAL A 185 -15.17 28.58 5.03
CA VAL A 185 -15.74 29.72 5.77
C VAL A 185 -17.07 30.18 5.16
N PHE A 186 -17.13 30.30 3.83
CA PHE A 186 -18.37 30.67 3.13
C PHE A 186 -19.45 29.61 3.28
N ILE A 187 -19.08 28.32 3.15
CA ILE A 187 -20.02 27.21 3.34
C ILE A 187 -20.59 27.24 4.75
N LEU A 188 -19.75 27.41 5.77
CA LEU A 188 -20.18 27.43 7.17
C LEU A 188 -21.13 28.61 7.44
N ALA A 189 -20.83 29.80 6.90
CA ALA A 189 -21.69 30.97 7.03
C ALA A 189 -23.08 30.73 6.41
N TYR A 190 -23.12 30.18 5.19
CA TYR A 190 -24.36 29.81 4.51
C TYR A 190 -25.13 28.71 5.26
N ALA A 191 -24.42 27.69 5.76
CA ALA A 191 -25.00 26.59 6.54
C ALA A 191 -25.75 27.10 7.78
N ILE A 192 -25.11 27.97 8.55
CA ILE A 192 -25.68 28.53 9.78
C ILE A 192 -26.84 29.46 9.45
N ALA A 193 -26.67 30.36 8.47
CA ALA A 193 -27.71 31.31 8.09
C ALA A 193 -28.98 30.61 7.57
N SER A 194 -28.83 29.65 6.66
CA SER A 194 -29.95 28.88 6.11
C SER A 194 -30.66 28.06 7.19
N TYR A 195 -29.92 27.40 8.08
CA TYR A 195 -30.51 26.62 9.17
C TYR A 195 -31.24 27.49 10.20
N ALA A 196 -30.69 28.66 10.54
CA ALA A 196 -31.31 29.59 11.48
C ALA A 196 -32.66 30.12 10.97
N ILE A 197 -32.79 30.30 9.64
CA ILE A 197 -34.04 30.72 9.00
C ILE A 197 -35.05 29.56 8.98
N LEU A 198 -34.60 28.35 8.61
CA LEU A 198 -35.49 27.20 8.40
C LEU A 198 -36.03 26.61 9.71
N TYR A 199 -35.25 26.66 10.81
CA TYR A 199 -35.61 26.04 12.08
C TYR A 199 -35.43 27.00 13.27
N PRO A 200 -36.38 27.94 13.48
CA PRO A 200 -36.29 28.88 14.59
C PRO A 200 -36.34 28.18 15.95
N ASN A 201 -35.56 28.69 16.92
CA ASN A 201 -35.55 28.25 18.34
C ASN A 201 -35.25 26.76 18.58
N THR A 202 -34.50 26.09 17.69
CA THR A 202 -34.11 24.69 17.92
C THR A 202 -32.85 24.57 18.79
N ALA A 203 -32.89 23.66 19.77
CA ALA A 203 -31.71 23.34 20.56
C ALA A 203 -30.62 22.69 19.69
N LEU A 204 -29.39 23.19 19.83
CA LEU A 204 -28.20 22.69 19.15
C LEU A 204 -27.79 21.33 19.74
N ASP A 205 -27.71 20.34 18.86
CA ASP A 205 -27.19 19.01 19.15
C ASP A 205 -26.09 18.68 18.13
N ILE A 206 -25.10 17.89 18.53
CA ILE A 206 -23.94 17.52 17.69
C ILE A 206 -24.41 16.83 16.41
N HIS A 207 -25.43 15.97 16.52
CA HIS A 207 -26.03 15.30 15.37
C HIS A 207 -26.68 16.28 14.39
N LYS A 208 -27.31 17.35 14.89
CA LYS A 208 -27.89 18.42 14.06
C LYS A 208 -26.80 19.27 13.42
N LEU A 209 -25.73 19.59 14.16
CA LEU A 209 -24.57 20.31 13.62
C LEU A 209 -23.94 19.59 12.41
N MET A 210 -23.81 18.27 12.48
CA MET A 210 -23.33 17.47 11.34
C MET A 210 -24.27 17.54 10.14
N LYS A 211 -25.60 17.53 10.36
CA LYS A 211 -26.59 17.69 9.29
C LYS A 211 -26.52 19.07 8.65
N ILE A 212 -26.37 20.12 9.46
CA ILE A 212 -26.24 21.52 9.03
C ILE A 212 -25.06 21.70 8.08
N LEU A 213 -23.91 21.10 8.41
CA LEU A 213 -22.70 21.19 7.59
C LEU A 213 -22.77 20.32 6.33
N LYS A 214 -23.43 19.16 6.42
CA LYS A 214 -23.49 18.19 5.32
C LYS A 214 -24.27 18.72 4.11
N ARG A 215 -25.46 19.31 4.33
CA ARG A 215 -26.32 19.82 3.23
C ARG A 215 -25.62 20.80 2.26
N PRO A 216 -25.07 21.93 2.72
CA PRO A 216 -24.45 22.90 1.83
C PRO A 216 -23.16 22.40 1.19
N PHE A 217 -22.49 21.41 1.81
CA PHE A 217 -21.37 20.73 1.19
C PHE A 217 -21.80 19.96 -0.07
N TRP A 218 -22.88 19.17 -0.02
CA TRP A 218 -23.39 18.43 -1.19
C TRP A 218 -23.93 19.34 -2.30
N ASN A 219 -24.54 20.47 -1.93
CA ASN A 219 -25.01 21.45 -2.91
C ASN A 219 -23.89 21.97 -3.84
N ILE A 220 -22.65 22.07 -3.35
CA ILE A 220 -21.49 22.49 -4.16
C ILE A 220 -21.13 21.45 -5.23
N TYR A 221 -21.39 20.17 -4.95
CA TYR A 221 -21.20 19.08 -5.91
C TYR A 221 -22.36 18.94 -6.90
N GLY A 222 -23.39 19.80 -6.80
CA GLY A 222 -24.55 19.81 -7.69
C GLY A 222 -25.67 18.86 -7.28
N ASP A 223 -25.54 18.17 -6.14
CA ASP A 223 -26.62 17.38 -5.56
C ASP A 223 -27.56 18.32 -4.78
N LEU A 224 -28.50 18.92 -5.50
CA LEU A 224 -29.53 19.79 -4.93
C LEU A 224 -30.59 18.89 -4.29
N LEU A 225 -30.53 18.74 -2.98
CA LEU A 225 -31.50 18.00 -2.16
C LEU A 225 -32.87 18.72 -2.11
N LEU A 226 -33.50 18.90 -3.27
CA LEU A 226 -34.76 19.63 -3.45
C LEU A 226 -35.94 18.88 -2.80
N GLU A 227 -35.87 17.55 -2.74
CA GLU A 227 -36.89 16.70 -2.09
C GLU A 227 -36.93 16.87 -0.56
N GLU A 228 -35.91 17.48 0.07
CA GLU A 228 -35.92 17.75 1.51
C GLU A 228 -36.48 19.15 1.86
N VAL A 229 -36.86 19.95 0.86
CA VAL A 229 -37.37 21.33 1.01
C VAL A 229 -38.88 21.42 0.69
N GLU A 230 -39.43 20.47 -0.07
CA GLU A 230 -40.88 20.27 -0.24
C GLU A 230 -41.51 19.55 0.97
#